data_AF-A0A7K0IWA9-F1
#
_entry.id   AF-A0A7K0IWA9-F1
#
_cell.length_a   1.000
_cell.length_b   1.000
_cell.length_c   1.000
_cell.angle_alpha   90.00
_cell.angle_beta   90.00
_cell.angle_gamma   90.00
#
_symmetry.space_group_name_H-M   'P 1'
#
loop_
_entity.id
_entity.type
_entity.pdbx_description
1 polymer ?
#
loop_
_entity_poly.entity_id
_entity_poly.type
_entity_poly.pdbx_seq_one_letter_code
_entity_poly.pdbx_strand_id
1 'polypeptide(L)' 'MLIIMKKHAEEEALDSIKEYLINHDFDIHQSTGANRTIIGVIGDTDTLNDHEIEAMPGVSQVVRIRKDD' A
#
# COMPACT_ATOMS: atom_id res chain seq x y z
N MET A 1 -2.26 -6.30 -4.50
CA MET A 1 -2.16 -6.16 -3.02
C MET A 1 -2.97 -4.93 -2.57
N LEU A 2 -3.48 -4.92 -1.34
CA LEU A 2 -4.08 -3.74 -0.70
C LEU A 2 -3.21 -3.30 0.49
N ILE A 3 -2.90 -2.02 0.55
CA ILE A 3 -2.20 -1.39 1.66
C ILE A 3 -3.17 -0.43 2.34
N ILE A 4 -3.43 -0.66 3.62
CA ILE A 4 -4.38 0.13 4.40
C ILE A 4 -3.57 1.10 5.26
N MET A 5 -3.80 2.40 5.10
CA MET A 5 -3.14 3.42 5.92
C MET A 5 -3.80 3.54 7.31
N LYS A 6 -3.04 4.06 8.27
CA LYS A 6 -3.56 4.49 9.58
C LYS A 6 -4.52 5.67 9.37
N LYS A 7 -5.54 5.78 10.26
CA LYS A 7 -6.61 6.80 10.19
C LYS A 7 -6.10 8.25 10.11
N HIS A 8 -4.94 8.51 10.70
CA HIS A 8 -4.29 9.82 10.73
C HIS A 8 -2.82 9.70 10.27
N ALA A 9 -2.57 8.87 9.26
CA ALA A 9 -1.25 8.84 8.64
C ALA A 9 -0.92 10.23 8.08
N GLU A 10 0.30 10.70 8.34
CA GLU A 10 0.79 11.95 7.76
C GLU A 10 0.86 11.84 6.24
N GLU A 11 0.65 12.95 5.55
CA GLU A 11 0.66 13.00 4.08
C GLU A 11 2.02 12.54 3.52
N GLU A 12 3.11 12.91 4.18
CA GLU A 12 4.47 12.47 3.85
C GLU A 12 4.63 10.94 3.89
N ALA A 13 3.96 10.27 4.84
CA ALA A 13 3.98 8.81 4.94
C ALA A 13 3.19 8.15 3.79
N LEU A 14 2.08 8.77 3.39
CA LEU A 14 1.31 8.34 2.23
C LEU A 14 2.09 8.53 0.92
N ASP A 15 2.80 9.63 0.77
CA ASP A 15 3.56 9.89 -0.45
C ASP A 15 4.82 9.03 -0.53
N SER A 16 5.52 8.81 0.60
CA SER A 16 6.68 7.92 0.67
C SER A 16 6.36 6.50 0.19
N ILE A 17 5.19 5.94 0.56
CA ILE A 17 4.82 4.60 0.11
C ILE A 17 4.40 4.57 -1.36
N LYS A 18 3.74 5.61 -1.88
CA LYS A 18 3.44 5.72 -3.31
C LYS A 18 4.72 5.78 -4.13
N GLU A 19 5.67 6.63 -3.74
CA GLU A 19 6.97 6.76 -4.42
C GLU A 19 7.74 5.45 -4.38
N TYR A 20 7.78 4.78 -3.23
CA TYR A 20 8.39 3.46 -3.12
C TYR A 20 7.80 2.47 -4.14
N LEU A 21 6.47 2.39 -4.26
CA LEU A 21 5.79 1.47 -5.17
C LEU A 21 6.03 1.84 -6.64
N ILE A 22 5.90 3.13 -6.99
CA ILE A 22 6.12 3.61 -8.36
C ILE A 22 7.57 3.36 -8.80
N ASN A 23 8.55 3.61 -7.92
CA ASN A 23 9.98 3.38 -8.20
C ASN A 23 10.33 1.89 -8.36
N HIS A 24 9.44 0.97 -7.94
CA HIS A 24 9.57 -0.47 -8.14
C HIS A 24 8.64 -0.98 -9.27
N ASP A 25 8.23 -0.11 -10.19
CA ASP A 25 7.42 -0.43 -11.37
C ASP A 25 6.01 -0.98 -11.06
N PHE A 26 5.42 -0.57 -9.94
CA PHE A 26 4.02 -0.88 -9.61
C PHE A 26 3.07 0.26 -9.97
N ASP A 27 1.92 -0.11 -10.52
CA ASP A 27 0.78 0.79 -10.65
C ASP A 27 0.01 0.86 -9.33
N ILE A 28 -0.48 2.07 -9.00
CA ILE A 28 -1.19 2.31 -7.75
C ILE A 28 -2.57 2.95 -7.98
N HIS A 29 -3.53 2.53 -7.17
CA HIS A 29 -4.87 3.11 -7.11
C HIS A 29 -5.18 3.54 -5.69
N GLN A 30 -5.30 4.83 -5.46
CA GLN A 30 -5.70 5.36 -4.15
C GLN A 30 -7.22 5.42 -4.03
N SER A 31 -7.74 4.90 -2.92
CA SER A 31 -9.13 5.10 -2.48
C SER A 31 -9.12 5.84 -1.14
N THR A 32 -9.65 7.07 -1.14
CA THR A 32 -9.77 7.90 0.07
C THR A 32 -11.18 7.81 0.62
N GLY A 33 -11.33 7.26 1.83
CA GLY A 33 -12.59 7.26 2.57
C GLY A 33 -12.57 8.23 3.76
N ALA A 34 -13.72 8.42 4.40
CA ALA A 34 -13.86 9.31 5.57
C ALA A 34 -12.99 8.89 6.78
N ASN A 35 -12.62 7.61 6.86
CA ASN A 35 -11.86 7.06 7.99
C ASN A 35 -10.45 6.61 7.64
N ARG A 36 -10.19 6.18 6.41
CA ARG A 36 -8.90 5.60 6.01
C ARG A 36 -8.67 5.81 4.52
N THR A 37 -7.39 5.87 4.16
CA THR A 37 -6.92 5.75 2.78
C THR A 37 -6.44 4.32 2.53
N ILE A 38 -6.78 3.77 1.37
CA ILE A 38 -6.33 2.46 0.91
C ILE A 38 -5.58 2.67 -0.39
N ILE A 39 -4.45 2.00 -0.55
CA ILE A 39 -3.69 1.92 -1.80
C ILE A 39 -3.84 0.51 -2.35
N GLY A 40 -4.49 0.39 -3.50
CA GLY A 40 -4.40 -0.80 -4.33
C GLY A 40 -3.11 -0.79 -5.12
N VAL A 41 -2.39 -1.93 -5.11
CA VAL A 41 -1.14 -2.13 -5.83
C VAL A 41 -1.35 -3.19 -6.90
N ILE A 42 -1.04 -2.83 -8.15
CA ILE A 42 -1.19 -3.64 -9.36
C ILE A 42 0.20 -3.92 -9.94
N GLY A 43 0.45 -5.18 -10.32
CA GLY A 43 1.75 -5.65 -10.80
C GLY A 43 2.05 -7.05 -10.24
N ASP A 44 3.31 -7.48 -10.37
CA ASP A 44 3.79 -8.74 -9.79
C ASP A 44 4.04 -8.58 -8.28
N THR A 45 2.96 -8.46 -7.50
CA THR A 45 3.08 -8.15 -6.08
C THR A 45 3.74 -9.26 -5.28
N ASP A 46 3.91 -10.47 -5.83
CA ASP A 46 4.64 -11.59 -5.18
C ASP A 46 6.13 -11.30 -4.97
N THR A 47 6.67 -10.30 -5.66
CA THR A 47 8.02 -9.77 -5.44
C THR A 47 8.13 -8.83 -4.24
N LEU A 48 7.01 -8.29 -3.73
CA LEU A 48 7.00 -7.40 -2.55
C LEU A 48 6.94 -8.21 -1.25
N ASN A 49 7.70 -7.77 -0.25
CA ASN A 49 7.67 -8.34 1.10
C ASN A 49 6.62 -7.62 1.96
N ASP A 50 5.52 -8.32 2.30
CA ASP A 50 4.40 -7.76 3.06
C ASP A 50 4.85 -7.13 4.39
N HIS A 51 5.82 -7.73 5.08
CA HIS A 51 6.29 -7.25 6.38
C HIS A 51 7.12 -5.96 6.26
N GLU A 52 7.87 -5.79 5.18
CA GLU A 52 8.64 -4.56 4.94
C GLU A 52 7.69 -3.39 4.68
N ILE A 53 6.66 -3.62 3.86
CA ILE A 53 5.62 -2.63 3.58
C ILE A 53 4.80 -2.31 4.84
N GLU A 54 4.42 -3.32 5.61
CA GLU A 54 3.65 -3.12 6.85
C GLU A 54 4.45 -2.38 7.94
N ALA A 55 5.79 -2.47 7.91
CA ALA A 55 6.67 -1.71 8.79
C ALA A 55 6.87 -0.25 8.37
N MET A 56 6.46 0.15 7.17
CA MET A 56 6.59 1.54 6.71
C MET A 56 5.74 2.49 7.56
N PRO A 57 6.21 3.73 7.81
CA PRO A 57 5.44 4.74 8.51
C PRO A 57 4.04 4.92 7.90
N GLY A 58 3.03 5.11 8.76
CA GLY A 58 1.66 5.33 8.32
C GLY A 58 0.91 4.08 7.82
N VAL A 59 1.56 2.94 7.58
CA VAL A 59 0.87 1.70 7.18
C VAL A 59 0.23 1.02 8.39
N SER A 60 -1.03 0.62 8.24
CA SER A 60 -1.80 -0.07 9.27
C SER A 60 -1.87 -1.57 9.04
N GLN A 61 -1.98 -2.00 7.79
CA GLN A 61 -2.13 -3.40 7.42
C GLN A 61 -1.83 -3.59 5.94
N VAL A 62 -1.24 -4.73 5.59
CA VAL A 62 -1.10 -5.19 4.20
C VAL A 62 -1.96 -6.43 3.98
N VAL A 63 -2.71 -6.45 2.88
CA VAL A 63 -3.56 -7.58 2.47
C VAL A 63 -3.18 -8.00 1.06
N ARG A 64 -2.63 -9.21 0.92
CA ARG A 64 -2.34 -9.80 -0.37
C ARG A 64 -3.61 -10.39 -0.99
N ILE A 65 -3.92 -9.98 -2.22
CA ILE A 65 -4.99 -10.59 -3.01
C ILE A 65 -4.35 -11.77 -3.74
N ARG A 66 -4.76 -12.98 -3.40
CA ARG A 66 -4.33 -14.19 -4.11
C ARG A 66 -5.25 -14.42 -5.31
N LYS A 67 -4.72 -15.05 -6.36
CA LYS A 67 -5.57 -15.54 -7.46
C LYS A 67 -6.47 -16.65 -6.90
N ASP A 68 -7.68 -16.74 -7.41
CA ASP A 68 -8.47 -17.96 -7.24
C ASP A 68 -7.78 -19.07 -8.06
N ASP A 69 -7.61 -20.26 -7.45
CA ASP A 69 -7.02 -21.44 -8.07
C ASP A 69 -7.88 -21.98 -9.23
#